data_AF-A0AAD2VEA6-F1
#
_entry.id   AF-A0AAD2VEA6-F1
#
_cell.length_a   1.000
_cell.length_b   1.000
_cell.length_c   1.000
_cell.angle_alpha   90.00
_cell.angle_beta   90.00
_cell.angle_gamma   90.00
#
_symmetry.space_group_name_H-M   'P 1'
#
loop_
_entity.id
_entity.type
_entity.pdbx_description
1 polymer ?
#
loop_
_entity_poly.entity_id
_entity_poly.type
_entity_poly.pdbx_seq_one_letter_code
_entity_poly.pdbx_strand_id
1 'polypeptide(L)' 'MAIKGLEQAVENLSRISRTAVPAAAAMAINRVASSAISQSASQVARETKVRRKLVKERARLKRATVKNPQARI' A
#
# COMPACT_ATOMS: atom_id res chain seq x y z
N MET A 1 31.61 -3.94 29.71
CA MET A 1 32.13 -4.25 28.36
C MET A 1 31.21 -3.58 27.36
N ALA A 2 31.68 -2.59 26.59
CA ALA A 2 30.86 -1.91 25.59
C ALA A 2 31.04 -2.61 24.23
N ILE A 3 29.95 -3.09 23.64
CA ILE A 3 29.98 -3.71 22.31
C ILE A 3 30.13 -2.57 21.29
N LYS A 4 31.30 -2.47 20.68
CA LYS A 4 31.61 -1.44 19.68
C LYS A 4 30.59 -1.52 18.53
N GLY A 5 29.92 -0.41 18.24
CA GLY A 5 28.96 -0.31 17.13
C GLY A 5 27.52 -0.75 17.45
N LEU A 6 27.22 -1.21 18.66
CA LEU A 6 25.86 -1.56 19.07
C LEU A 6 24.93 -0.34 19.01
N GLU A 7 25.36 0.81 19.52
CA GLU A 7 24.58 2.05 19.48
C GLU A 7 24.26 2.46 18.03
N GLN A 8 25.23 2.35 17.12
CA GLN A 8 25.02 2.66 15.71
C GLN A 8 24.02 1.70 15.05
N ALA A 9 24.08 0.40 15.38
CA ALA A 9 23.14 -0.59 14.87
C ALA A 9 21.70 -0.31 15.37
N VAL A 10 21.54 0.06 16.64
CA VAL A 10 20.24 0.46 17.22
C VAL A 10 19.70 1.72 16.55
N GLU A 11 20.56 2.70 16.29
CA GLU A 11 20.17 3.92 15.59
C GLU A 11 19.72 3.62 14.15
N ASN A 12 20.44 2.75 13.44
CA ASN A 12 20.09 2.33 12.08
C ASN A 12 18.73 1.60 12.05
N LEU A 13 18.49 0.68 12.98
CA LEU A 13 17.19 0.01 13.13
C LEU A 13 16.08 1.00 13.45
N SER A 14 16.35 1.98 14.32
CA SER A 14 15.40 3.04 14.67
C SER A 14 15.04 3.89 13.45
N ARG A 15 16.00 4.21 12.58
CA ARG A 15 15.75 4.94 11.31
C ARG A 15 14.90 4.12 10.35
N ILE A 16 15.18 2.82 10.19
CA ILE A 16 14.40 1.90 9.35
C ILE A 16 12.96 1.83 9.85
N SER A 17 12.78 1.65 11.16
CA SER A 17 11.47 1.58 11.81
C SER A 17 10.65 2.86 11.57
N ARG A 18 11.27 4.04 11.62
CA ARG A 18 10.56 5.32 11.45
C ARG A 18 10.25 5.70 10.02
N THR A 19 11.00 5.17 9.04
CA THR A 19 10.91 5.63 7.64
C THR A 19 10.51 4.50 6.69
N ALA A 20 11.37 3.48 6.56
CA ALA A 20 11.20 2.40 5.60
C ALA A 20 9.99 1.51 5.92
N VAL A 21 9.75 1.20 7.19
CA VAL A 21 8.62 0.33 7.59
C VAL A 21 7.27 0.98 7.26
N PRO A 22 6.97 2.24 7.65
CA PRO A 22 5.74 2.92 7.25
C PRO A 22 5.59 3.08 5.73
N ALA A 23 6.70 3.32 5.01
CA ALA A 23 6.67 3.41 3.56
C ALA A 23 6.28 2.06 2.92
N ALA A 24 6.89 0.96 3.40
CA ALA A 24 6.56 -0.39 2.98
C ALA A 24 5.10 -0.75 3.30
N ALA A 25 4.60 -0.38 4.47
CA ALA A 25 3.20 -0.57 4.85
C ALA A 25 2.26 0.17 3.89
N ALA A 26 2.49 1.46 3.60
CA ALA A 26 1.67 2.22 2.66
C ALA A 26 1.70 1.61 1.25
N MET A 27 2.85 1.11 0.80
CA MET A 27 2.97 0.39 -0.48
C MET A 27 2.15 -0.90 -0.49
N ALA A 28 2.22 -1.71 0.57
CA ALA A 28 1.46 -2.95 0.69
C ALA A 28 -0.05 -2.69 0.65
N ILE A 29 -0.52 -1.66 1.39
CA ILE A 29 -1.92 -1.25 1.41
C ILE A 29 -2.40 -0.84 0.01
N ASN A 30 -1.63 -0.01 -0.68
CA ASN A 30 -1.95 0.42 -2.05
C ASN A 30 -1.99 -0.76 -3.03
N ARG A 31 -1.09 -1.73 -2.88
CA ARG A 31 -1.06 -2.94 -3.71
C ARG A 31 -2.31 -3.78 -3.50
N VAL A 32 -2.69 -4.04 -2.24
CA VAL A 32 -3.91 -4.80 -1.91
C VAL A 32 -5.15 -4.09 -2.45
N ALA A 33 -5.29 -2.78 -2.21
CA ALA A 33 -6.43 -2.00 -2.68
C ALA A 33 -6.54 -2.01 -4.23
N SER A 34 -5.43 -1.81 -4.94
CA SER A 34 -5.42 -1.85 -6.41
C SER A 34 -5.76 -3.24 -6.96
N SER A 35 -5.29 -4.30 -6.30
CA SER A 35 -5.63 -5.69 -6.66
C SER A 35 -7.11 -5.97 -6.44
N ALA A 36 -7.67 -5.58 -5.28
CA ALA A 36 -9.09 -5.73 -4.99
C ALA A 36 -9.96 -5.00 -6.02
N ILE A 37 -9.68 -3.72 -6.30
CA ILE A 37 -10.39 -2.96 -7.35
C ILE A 37 -10.30 -3.66 -8.71
N SER A 38 -9.12 -4.17 -9.06
CA SER A 38 -8.90 -4.84 -10.33
C SER A 38 -9.69 -6.14 -10.44
N GLN A 39 -9.77 -6.91 -9.36
CA GLN A 39 -10.55 -8.14 -9.27
C GLN A 39 -12.05 -7.84 -9.33
N SER A 40 -12.55 -6.93 -8.48
CA SER A 40 -13.95 -6.52 -8.45
C SER A 40 -14.41 -5.95 -9.80
N ALA A 41 -13.61 -5.08 -10.44
CA ALA A 41 -13.93 -4.55 -11.75
C ALA A 41 -14.01 -5.64 -12.84
N SER A 42 -13.23 -6.72 -12.71
CA SER A 42 -13.31 -7.87 -13.64
C SER A 42 -14.59 -8.67 -13.43
N GLN A 43 -14.95 -8.90 -12.16
CA GLN A 43 -16.16 -9.61 -11.80
C GLN A 43 -17.41 -8.87 -12.30
N VAL A 44 -17.53 -7.58 -11.96
CA VAL A 44 -18.67 -6.74 -12.36
C VAL A 44 -18.77 -6.65 -13.89
N ALA A 45 -17.66 -6.48 -14.60
CA ALA A 45 -17.65 -6.46 -16.07
C ALA A 45 -18.16 -7.76 -16.69
N ARG A 46 -17.81 -8.92 -16.09
CA ARG A 46 -18.25 -10.24 -16.57
C ARG A 46 -19.74 -10.45 -16.39
N GLU A 47 -20.27 -10.03 -15.24
CA GLU A 47 -21.68 -10.17 -14.86
C GLU A 47 -22.57 -9.21 -15.66
N THR A 48 -22.15 -7.96 -15.81
CA THR A 48 -22.93 -6.89 -16.48
C THR A 48 -22.71 -6.81 -17.99
N LYS A 49 -21.77 -7.57 -18.55
CA LYS A 49 -21.35 -7.50 -19.97
C LYS A 49 -20.86 -6.12 -20.40
N VAL A 50 -20.41 -5.29 -19.47
CA VAL A 50 -19.81 -3.97 -19.73
C VAL A 50 -18.29 -4.09 -19.85
N ARG A 51 -17.66 -3.26 -20.67
CA ARG A 51 -16.19 -3.22 -20.79
C ARG A 51 -15.54 -2.92 -19.43
N ARG A 52 -14.58 -3.76 -19.01
CA ARG A 52 -13.84 -3.63 -17.74
C ARG A 52 -13.24 -2.25 -17.50
N LYS A 53 -12.73 -1.57 -18.54
CA LYS A 53 -12.15 -0.22 -18.44
C LYS A 53 -13.15 0.78 -17.83
N LEU A 54 -14.39 0.77 -18.29
CA LEU A 54 -15.45 1.67 -17.83
C LEU A 54 -15.80 1.42 -16.36
N VAL A 55 -15.83 0.15 -15.93
CA VAL A 55 -16.08 -0.21 -14.53
C VAL A 55 -14.92 0.27 -13.65
N LYS A 56 -13.67 0.02 -14.07
CA LYS A 56 -12.48 0.42 -13.32
C LYS A 56 -12.36 1.93 -13.15
N GLU A 57 -12.76 2.71 -14.16
CA GLU A 57 -12.75 4.18 -14.10
C GLU A 57 -13.68 4.75 -13.02
N ARG A 58 -14.68 3.98 -12.56
CA ARG A 58 -15.59 4.38 -11.47
C ARG A 58 -15.02 4.16 -10.07
N ALA A 59 -14.01 3.31 -9.92
CA ALA A 59 -13.39 2.99 -8.63
C ALA A 59 -12.01 3.66 -8.51
N ARG A 60 -11.99 4.99 -8.29
CA ARG A 60 -10.76 5.78 -8.20
C ARG A 60 -10.08 5.61 -6.85
N LEU A 61 -8.93 4.96 -6.84
CA LEU A 61 -8.14 4.75 -5.63
C LEU A 61 -7.46 6.05 -5.16
N LYS A 62 -7.87 6.58 -4.01
CA LYS A 62 -7.09 7.52 -3.21
C LYS A 62 -6.07 6.74 -2.38
N ARG A 63 -4.79 6.91 -2.72
CA ARG A 63 -3.68 6.11 -2.18
C ARG A 63 -3.36 6.41 -0.72
N ALA A 64 -2.97 5.37 0.00
CA ALA A 64 -2.32 5.47 1.31
C ALA A 64 -0.93 6.09 1.18
N THR A 65 -0.54 6.85 2.20
CA THR A 65 0.79 7.48 2.35
C THR A 65 1.31 7.21 3.76
N VAL A 66 2.59 7.50 4.02
CA VAL A 66 3.18 7.36 5.36
C VAL A 66 2.42 8.17 6.42
N LYS A 67 1.94 9.37 6.07
CA LYS A 67 1.18 10.25 6.97
C LYS A 67 -0.28 9.85 7.12
N ASN A 68 -0.84 9.19 6.11
CA ASN A 68 -2.22 8.73 6.11
C ASN A 68 -2.27 7.29 5.55
N PRO A 69 -2.20 6.27 6.42
CA PRO A 69 -2.07 4.87 6.01
C PRO A 69 -3.37 4.28 5.44
N GLN A 70 -4.39 5.08 5.18
CA GLN A 70 -5.66 4.60 4.64
C GLN A 70 -5.74 4.80 3.13
N ALA A 71 -6.09 3.73 2.41
CA ALA A 71 -6.49 3.78 1.02
C ALA A 71 -8.03 3.85 0.94
N ARG A 72 -8.56 4.72 0.08
CA ARG A 72 -10.01 4.94 -0.06
C ARG A 72 -10.41 4.88 -1.54
N ILE A 73 -11.65 4.51 -1.80
CA ILE A 73 -12.27 4.48 -3.13
C ILE A 73 -13.31 5.61 -3.20
#